data_AF-A0A7S2BC02-F1
#
_entry.id   AF-A0A7S2BC02-F1
#
_cell.length_a   1.000
_cell.length_b   1.000
_cell.length_c   1.000
_cell.angle_alpha   90.00
_cell.angle_beta   90.00
_cell.angle_gamma   90.00
#
_symmetry.space_group_name_H-M   'P 1'
#
loop_
_entity.id
_entity.type
_entity.pdbx_description
1 polymer ?
#
loop_
_entity_poly.entity_id
_entity_poly.type
_entity_poly.pdbx_seq_one_letter_code
_entity_poly.pdbx_strand_id
1 'polypeptide(L)'
;FAVYKDGMSLYVWPASRWLKAGSTISFVRLSRRIHPCGAILIGYQLETGGLFLNPNHKHKPISWNVDKDCLVVISRGFSFGSLSSIRRASSSASMKKGFC
;
A
#
# COMPACT_ATOMS: atom_id res chain seq x y z
N PHE A 1 -1.95 -21.13 -20.85
CA PHE A 1 -2.16 -20.17 -19.74
C PHE A 1 -1.71 -18.80 -20.21
N ALA A 2 -2.64 -17.84 -20.35
CA ALA A 2 -2.31 -16.51 -20.83
C ALA A 2 -1.58 -15.73 -19.72
N VAL A 3 -0.29 -15.46 -19.93
CA VAL A 3 0.47 -14.53 -19.10
C VAL A 3 0.21 -13.14 -19.66
N TYR A 4 -0.68 -12.38 -19.02
CA TYR A 4 -0.84 -10.95 -19.30
C TYR A 4 0.44 -10.25 -18.85
N LYS A 5 1.31 -9.92 -19.81
CA LYS A 5 2.61 -9.29 -19.56
C LYS A 5 2.53 -7.87 -18.98
N ASP A 6 1.34 -7.27 -18.97
CA ASP A 6 1.10 -5.89 -18.53
C ASP A 6 -0.02 -5.77 -17.46
N GLY A 7 -0.16 -6.78 -16.60
CA GLY A 7 -1.27 -6.89 -15.65
C GLY A 7 -0.98 -6.41 -14.22
N MET A 8 -2.04 -6.03 -13.49
CA MET A 8 -2.03 -6.06 -12.03
C MET A 8 -2.37 -7.48 -11.54
N SER A 9 -1.70 -7.96 -10.51
CA SER A 9 -1.95 -9.27 -9.88
C SER A 9 -2.23 -9.11 -8.38
N LEU A 10 -2.86 -10.11 -7.80
CA LEU A 10 -3.14 -10.17 -6.36
C LEU A 10 -1.92 -10.74 -5.63
N TYR A 11 -1.53 -10.07 -4.54
CA TYR A 11 -0.43 -10.47 -3.67
C TYR A 11 -0.86 -10.44 -2.21
N VAL A 12 -0.21 -11.28 -1.42
CA VAL A 12 -0.28 -11.26 0.05
C VAL A 12 1.08 -10.76 0.56
N TRP A 13 1.08 -9.66 1.29
CA TRP A 13 2.28 -9.06 1.89
C TRP A 13 2.24 -9.17 3.41
N PRO A 14 3.38 -9.41 4.07
CA PRO A 14 3.42 -9.39 5.53
C PRO A 14 3.12 -7.99 6.07
N ALA A 15 2.39 -7.92 7.19
CA ALA A 15 2.07 -6.67 7.88
C ALA A 15 3.34 -5.90 8.29
N SER A 16 4.39 -6.61 8.72
CA SER A 16 5.70 -6.06 9.12
C SER A 16 6.35 -5.14 8.09
N ARG A 17 5.99 -5.27 6.81
CA ARG A 17 6.48 -4.38 5.74
C ARG A 17 5.99 -2.93 5.88
N TRP A 18 4.82 -2.72 6.49
CA TRP A 18 4.11 -1.43 6.50
C TRP A 18 3.78 -0.93 7.90
N LEU A 19 3.97 -1.79 8.89
CA LEU A 19 3.53 -1.62 10.26
C LEU A 19 4.69 -1.91 11.21
N LYS A 20 4.69 -1.22 12.35
CA LYS A 20 5.61 -1.50 13.46
C LYS A 20 4.88 -2.30 14.53
N ALA A 21 5.60 -3.10 15.30
CA ALA A 21 5.04 -3.81 16.44
C ALA A 21 4.29 -2.84 17.37
N GLY A 22 3.12 -3.26 17.85
CA GLY A 22 2.24 -2.43 18.68
C GLY A 22 1.51 -1.31 17.94
N SER A 23 1.56 -1.25 16.60
CA SER A 23 0.84 -0.22 15.86
C SER A 23 -0.66 -0.49 15.77
N THR A 24 -1.44 0.55 16.12
CA THR A 24 -2.90 0.57 15.94
C THR A 24 -3.24 1.54 14.82
N ILE A 25 -3.72 1.03 13.69
CA ILE A 25 -4.02 1.83 12.50
C ILE A 25 -5.22 1.27 11.76
N SER A 26 -6.02 2.17 11.17
CA SER A 26 -7.18 1.78 10.37
C SER A 26 -6.81 1.39 8.95
N PHE A 27 -7.67 0.60 8.32
CA PHE A 27 -7.51 0.16 6.93
C PHE A 27 -7.33 1.34 5.96
N VAL A 28 -8.10 2.43 6.12
CA VAL A 28 -7.96 3.64 5.29
C VAL A 28 -6.58 4.28 5.44
N ARG A 29 -6.07 4.43 6.67
CA ARG A 29 -4.74 5.02 6.88
C ARG A 29 -3.64 4.11 6.33
N LEU A 30 -3.79 2.80 6.45
CA LEU A 30 -2.86 1.84 5.87
C LEU A 30 -2.88 1.86 4.34
N SER A 31 -4.06 1.91 3.71
CA SER A 31 -4.21 2.08 2.26
C SER A 31 -3.50 3.33 1.74
N ARG A 32 -3.63 4.48 2.45
CA ARG A 32 -2.89 5.70 2.11
C ARG A 32 -1.37 5.55 2.19
N ARG A 33 -0.84 4.72 3.09
CA ARG A 33 0.60 4.42 3.17
C ARG A 33 1.09 3.56 1.99
N ILE A 34 0.25 2.65 1.52
CA ILE A 34 0.58 1.69 0.46
C ILE A 34 0.44 2.33 -0.93
N HIS A 35 -0.51 3.25 -1.10
CA HIS A 35 -0.83 3.87 -2.39
C HIS A 35 0.38 4.45 -3.15
N PRO A 36 1.34 5.17 -2.53
CA PRO A 36 2.51 5.70 -3.21
C PRO A 36 3.39 4.65 -3.89
N CYS A 37 3.29 3.38 -3.50
CA CYS A 37 4.03 2.28 -4.11
C CYS A 37 3.30 1.63 -5.30
N GLY A 38 2.22 2.25 -5.80
CA GLY A 38 1.47 1.74 -6.94
C GLY A 38 0.70 0.45 -6.64
N ALA A 39 0.35 0.24 -5.37
CA ALA A 39 -0.42 -0.91 -4.92
C ALA A 39 -1.75 -0.48 -4.31
N ILE A 40 -2.77 -1.31 -4.49
CA ILE A 40 -4.12 -1.09 -3.99
C ILE A 40 -4.36 -2.09 -2.86
N LEU A 41 -4.52 -1.60 -1.65
CA LEU A 41 -4.92 -2.43 -0.51
C LEU A 41 -6.41 -2.78 -0.65
N ILE A 42 -6.71 -4.08 -0.79
CA ILE A 42 -8.09 -4.58 -0.98
C ILE A 42 -8.61 -5.36 0.24
N GLY A 43 -7.71 -5.81 1.10
CA GLY A 43 -8.08 -6.61 2.25
C GLY A 43 -6.90 -6.92 3.16
N TYR A 44 -7.15 -7.76 4.15
CA TYR A 44 -6.14 -8.27 5.07
C TYR A 44 -6.57 -9.62 5.64
N GLN A 45 -5.60 -10.38 6.12
CA GLN A 45 -5.83 -11.58 6.89
C GLN A 45 -5.28 -11.36 8.30
N LEU A 46 -6.16 -11.51 9.30
CA LEU A 46 -5.75 -11.47 10.70
C LEU A 46 -5.49 -12.89 11.19
N GLU A 47 -4.48 -13.05 12.05
CA GLU A 47 -4.23 -14.34 12.73
C GLU A 47 -5.50 -14.87 13.40
N THR A 48 -6.25 -13.98 14.07
CA THR A 48 -7.41 -14.34 14.91
C THR A 48 -8.75 -14.28 14.18
N GLY A 49 -8.80 -13.74 12.95
CA GLY A 49 -10.06 -13.33 12.32
C GLY A 49 -10.28 -13.84 10.90
N GLY A 50 -9.29 -14.50 10.29
CA GLY A 50 -9.40 -14.96 8.90
C GLY A 50 -9.20 -13.83 7.87
N LEU A 51 -9.64 -14.08 6.64
CA LEU A 51 -9.43 -13.19 5.49
C LEU A 51 -10.62 -12.23 5.30
N PHE A 52 -10.33 -10.93 5.26
CA PHE A 52 -11.30 -9.87 5.03
C PHE A 52 -10.98 -9.11 3.75
N LEU A 53 -11.80 -9.30 2.71
CA LEU A 53 -11.77 -8.49 1.50
C LEU A 53 -12.83 -7.39 1.61
N ASN A 54 -12.47 -6.15 1.22
CA ASN A 54 -13.35 -4.98 1.33
C ASN A 54 -14.02 -4.83 2.72
N PRO A 55 -13.24 -4.68 3.80
CA PRO A 55 -13.79 -4.66 5.17
C PRO A 55 -14.82 -3.54 5.37
N ASN A 56 -15.86 -3.80 6.16
CA ASN A 56 -16.98 -2.86 6.41
C ASN A 56 -16.56 -1.64 7.26
N HIS A 57 -15.70 -1.82 8.25
CA HIS A 57 -15.31 -0.76 9.20
C HIS A 57 -13.94 -0.15 8.88
N LYS A 58 -13.75 0.35 7.65
CA LYS A 58 -12.42 0.77 7.13
C LYS A 58 -11.73 1.87 7.95
N HIS A 59 -12.49 2.69 8.68
CA HIS A 59 -11.99 3.78 9.50
C HIS A 59 -11.65 3.37 10.94
N LYS A 60 -12.18 2.23 11.42
CA LYS A 60 -11.92 1.75 12.77
C LYS A 60 -10.45 1.32 12.87
N PRO A 61 -9.70 1.79 13.87
CA PRO A 61 -8.34 1.31 14.09
C PRO A 61 -8.32 -0.17 14.44
N ILE A 62 -7.34 -0.89 13.91
CA ILE A 62 -7.09 -2.30 14.18
C ILE A 62 -5.72 -2.39 14.84
N SER A 63 -5.60 -3.20 15.89
CA SER A 63 -4.31 -3.58 16.47
C SER A 63 -3.77 -4.75 15.67
N TRP A 64 -2.64 -4.53 15.00
CA TRP A 64 -2.07 -5.50 14.07
C TRP A 64 -1.00 -6.34 14.76
N ASN A 65 -1.05 -7.65 14.55
CA ASN A 65 0.05 -8.55 14.83
C ASN A 65 1.01 -8.53 13.63
N VAL A 66 2.09 -7.74 13.70
CA VAL A 66 2.99 -7.53 12.55
C VAL A 66 3.70 -8.79 12.07
N ASP A 67 3.86 -9.78 12.94
CA ASP A 67 4.57 -11.02 12.64
C ASP A 67 3.67 -12.07 11.97
N LYS A 68 2.35 -11.93 12.10
CA LYS A 68 1.39 -12.96 11.67
C LYS A 68 0.29 -12.46 10.76
N ASP A 69 -0.08 -11.18 10.85
CA ASP A 69 -1.08 -10.60 9.99
C ASP A 69 -0.52 -10.31 8.60
N CYS A 70 -1.38 -10.40 7.60
CA CYS A 70 -1.04 -10.18 6.20
C CYS A 70 -1.98 -9.17 5.55
N LEU A 71 -1.47 -8.47 4.54
CA LEU A 71 -2.20 -7.49 3.74
C LEU A 71 -2.43 -8.07 2.35
N VAL A 72 -3.66 -7.94 1.85
CA VAL A 72 -4.01 -8.38 0.51
C VAL A 72 -4.05 -7.17 -0.40
N VAL A 73 -3.21 -7.18 -1.42
CA VAL A 73 -3.00 -6.05 -2.32
C VAL A 73 -3.11 -6.46 -3.78
N ILE A 74 -3.49 -5.52 -4.63
CA ILE A 74 -3.36 -5.61 -6.08
C ILE A 74 -2.16 -4.75 -6.49
N SER A 75 -1.19 -5.31 -7.21
CA SER A 75 0.04 -4.62 -7.63
C SER A 75 0.58 -5.20 -8.94
N ARG A 76 1.50 -4.53 -9.65
CA ARG A 76 2.14 -5.07 -10.87
C ARG A 76 3.23 -6.11 -10.62
N GLY A 77 3.45 -6.50 -9.36
CA GLY A 77 4.64 -7.25 -8.95
C GLY A 77 5.83 -6.32 -8.71
N PHE A 78 6.67 -6.67 -7.74
CA PHE A 78 7.82 -5.85 -7.36
C PHE A 78 9.06 -6.29 -8.14
N SER A 79 9.57 -5.41 -9.01
CA SER A 79 11.01 -5.40 -9.33
C SER A 79 11.73 -4.63 -8.22
N PHE A 80 12.51 -5.32 -7.39
CA PHE A 80 13.42 -4.65 -6.43
C PHE A 80 14.46 -3.87 -7.25
N GLY A 81 14.30 -2.55 -7.40
CA GLY A 81 15.32 -1.79 -8.15
C GLY A 81 15.10 -0.33 -8.55
N SER A 82 14.00 0.36 -8.20
CA SER A 82 13.95 1.81 -8.49
C SER A 82 13.11 2.61 -7.50
N LEU A 83 13.70 2.89 -6.34
CA LEU A 83 13.30 4.04 -5.51
C LEU A 83 13.75 5.38 -6.15
N SER A 84 14.45 5.35 -7.29
CA SER A 84 14.91 6.54 -8.02
C SER A 84 13.84 7.13 -8.95
N SER A 85 12.78 6.40 -9.32
CA SER A 85 11.75 6.90 -10.25
C SER A 85 10.64 7.76 -9.60
N ILE A 86 10.51 7.79 -8.27
CA ILE A 86 9.40 8.52 -7.59
C ILE A 86 9.69 10.03 -7.42
N ARG A 87 10.89 10.53 -7.80
CA ARG A 87 11.23 11.97 -7.67
C ARG A 87 10.71 12.89 -8.80
N ARG A 88 10.00 12.38 -9.81
CA ARG A 88 9.71 13.17 -11.04
C ARG A 88 8.29 13.73 -11.20
N ALA A 89 7.45 13.70 -10.15
CA ALA A 89 6.07 14.23 -10.22
C ALA A 89 5.81 15.47 -9.34
N SER A 90 6.85 16.20 -8.94
CA SER A 90 6.70 17.47 -8.20
C SER A 90 7.78 18.48 -8.59
N SER A 91 7.75 18.96 -9.85
CA SER A 91 8.46 20.17 -10.25
C SER A 91 7.75 20.83 -11.45
N SER A 92 6.53 21.29 -11.22
CA SER A 92 5.88 22.27 -12.10
C SER A 92 5.01 23.21 -11.28
N ALA A 93 5.65 23.94 -10.37
CA ALA A 93 5.11 25.14 -9.76
C ALA A 93 6.30 26.00 -9.29
N SER A 94 6.75 26.94 -10.11
CA SER A 94 7.45 28.11 -9.60
C SER A 94 7.26 29.31 -10.52
N MET A 95 7.08 30.44 -9.84
CA MET A 95 6.44 31.69 -10.25
C MET A 95 7.24 32.45 -11.31
N LYS A 96 6.52 33.06 -12.27
CA LYS A 96 7.01 34.27 -12.94
C LYS A 96 6.86 35.46 -11.99
N LYS A 97 7.97 35.98 -11.49
CA LYS A 97 8.11 37.38 -11.07
C LYS A 97 9.40 37.91 -11.69
N GLY A 98 9.27 38.65 -12.79
CA GLY A 98 10.34 39.45 -13.38
C GLY A 98 10.12 40.90 -12.96
N PHE A 99 11.13 41.46 -12.29
CA PHE A 99 11.31 42.89 -12.07
C PHE A 99 12.62 43.25 -12.77
N CYS A 100 12.52 44.10 -13.80
CA CYS A 100 13.46 45.14 -14.19
C CYS A 100 12.61 46.25 -14.80
#